data_AF-A0A969PB53-F1
#
_entry.id   AF-A0A969PB53-F1
#
_cell.length_a   1.000
_cell.length_b   1.000
_cell.length_c   1.000
_cell.angle_alpha   90.00
_cell.angle_beta   90.00
_cell.angle_gamma   90.00
#
_symmetry.space_group_name_H-M   'P 1'
#
loop_
_entity.id
_entity.type
_entity.pdbx_description
1 polymer ?
#
loop_
_entity_poly.entity_id
_entity_poly.type
_entity_poly.pdbx_seq_one_letter_code
_entity_poly.pdbx_strand_id
1 'polypeptide(L)'
;MISDDGRYVAFLSRANDRVANDTNGTTQDVFVRDLVTGTTTLVSVNSSGTGSGDRLSTSPAISGNGRYITFSSAASNLVANDTNNTSDVFVRDLVTGTTTLVSANTSGTGSGDRGSSVFEISDDGRYVLFSSTASNLVSNDTNGNALDWFVRDLQLGTTTLVSINHANTGSGNNSGSFRRAGESAVISGNGRYVAFGSFVSDLVATDTNGNVDVFVRDLVAGTTTYQRQRNWYEQWQPRLLHCWH
;
A
#
# COMPACT_ATOMS: atom_id res chain seq x y z
N MET A 1 8.26 -5.76 10.35
CA MET A 1 7.68 -6.74 9.41
C MET A 1 8.63 -7.91 9.27
N ILE A 2 8.13 -9.13 9.06
CA ILE A 2 8.94 -10.36 8.98
C ILE A 2 8.56 -11.14 7.72
N SER A 3 9.52 -11.78 7.06
CA SER A 3 9.25 -12.71 5.94
C SER A 3 8.55 -13.99 6.41
N ASP A 4 7.93 -14.74 5.50
CA ASP A 4 7.14 -15.93 5.82
C ASP A 4 7.96 -17.04 6.47
N ASP A 5 9.23 -17.16 6.04
CA ASP A 5 10.20 -18.11 6.59
C ASP A 5 10.83 -17.63 7.92
N GLY A 6 10.48 -16.42 8.37
CA GLY A 6 11.02 -15.83 9.58
C GLY A 6 12.48 -15.39 9.47
N ARG A 7 13.12 -15.44 8.30
CA ARG A 7 14.55 -15.14 8.16
C ARG A 7 14.84 -13.64 8.16
N TYR A 8 14.01 -12.85 7.51
CA TYR A 8 14.26 -11.42 7.32
C TYR A 8 13.31 -10.58 8.15
N VAL A 9 13.84 -9.61 8.89
CA VAL A 9 13.06 -8.62 9.63
C VAL A 9 13.33 -7.23 9.06
N ALA A 10 12.31 -6.61 8.49
CA ALA A 10 12.34 -5.21 8.08
C ALA A 10 11.85 -4.30 9.22
N PHE A 11 12.63 -3.28 9.54
CA PHE A 11 12.36 -2.36 10.64
C PHE A 11 12.87 -0.95 10.32
N LEU A 12 12.39 0.03 11.07
CA LEU A 12 12.89 1.40 10.98
C LEU A 12 13.70 1.76 12.24
N SER A 13 14.68 2.64 12.09
CA SER A 13 15.51 3.10 13.20
C SER A 13 15.94 4.55 13.00
N ARG A 14 16.17 5.27 14.11
CA ARG A 14 16.84 6.60 14.13
C ARG A 14 18.34 6.52 14.46
N ALA A 15 18.84 5.31 14.61
CA ALA A 15 20.19 5.06 15.08
C ALA A 15 21.18 5.21 13.91
N ASN A 16 22.07 6.18 14.02
CA ASN A 16 23.08 6.55 13.02
C ASN A 16 24.37 5.71 13.08
N ASP A 17 24.37 4.63 13.87
CA ASP A 17 25.54 3.81 14.19
C ASP A 17 25.36 2.33 13.83
N ARG A 18 24.23 1.95 13.22
CA ARG A 18 23.91 0.53 12.93
C ARG A 18 24.60 -0.01 11.70
N VAL A 19 24.97 0.86 10.77
CA VAL A 19 25.68 0.53 9.53
C VAL A 19 26.45 1.76 9.07
N ALA A 20 27.68 1.55 8.60
CA ALA A 20 28.59 2.65 8.27
C ALA A 20 28.13 3.55 7.11
N ASN A 21 27.20 3.06 6.28
CA ASN A 21 26.59 3.81 5.18
C ASN A 21 25.26 4.48 5.55
N ASP A 22 24.90 4.54 6.84
CA ASP A 22 23.84 5.44 7.29
C ASP A 22 24.43 6.83 7.57
N THR A 23 24.10 7.80 6.71
CA THR A 23 24.84 9.07 6.58
C THR A 23 23.99 10.31 6.85
N ASN A 24 22.68 10.18 7.06
CA ASN A 24 21.75 11.30 7.22
C ASN A 24 21.49 11.69 8.69
N GLY A 25 22.31 11.18 9.62
CA GLY A 25 22.25 11.50 11.04
C GLY A 25 21.16 10.72 11.78
N THR A 26 20.40 11.40 12.65
CA THR A 26 19.38 10.75 13.52
C THR A 26 17.99 10.66 12.85
N THR A 27 17.98 10.71 11.53
CA THR A 27 16.77 10.60 10.71
C THR A 27 16.28 9.15 10.71
N GLN A 28 14.98 8.92 10.47
CA GLN A 28 14.48 7.54 10.39
C GLN A 28 14.88 6.92 9.06
N ASP A 29 15.47 5.73 9.12
CA ASP A 29 15.82 4.92 7.97
C ASP A 29 15.25 3.51 8.08
N VAL A 30 15.13 2.86 6.93
CA VAL A 30 14.64 1.49 6.83
C VAL A 30 15.82 0.55 6.71
N PHE A 31 15.78 -0.50 7.52
CA PHE A 31 16.79 -1.54 7.57
C PHE A 31 16.15 -2.91 7.42
N VAL A 32 16.97 -3.88 7.01
CA VAL A 32 16.65 -5.30 7.06
C VAL A 32 17.69 -6.02 7.90
N ARG A 33 17.24 -6.94 8.75
CA ARG A 33 18.07 -7.89 9.48
C ARG A 33 17.89 -9.27 8.88
N ASP A 34 18.96 -9.88 8.42
CA ASP A 34 19.02 -11.32 8.18
C ASP A 34 19.30 -12.01 9.52
N LEU A 35 18.33 -12.78 10.02
CA LEU A 35 18.42 -13.48 11.30
C LEU A 35 19.29 -14.73 11.23
N VAL A 36 19.55 -15.28 10.04
CA VAL A 36 20.44 -16.42 9.85
C VAL A 36 21.90 -15.96 9.90
N THR A 37 22.25 -14.90 9.17
CA THR A 37 23.65 -14.40 9.14
C THR A 37 23.95 -13.39 10.25
N GLY A 38 22.92 -12.84 10.90
CA GLY A 38 23.09 -11.76 11.87
C GLY A 38 23.59 -10.45 11.23
N THR A 39 23.27 -10.22 9.96
CA THR A 39 23.68 -9.01 9.22
C THR A 39 22.53 -8.02 9.15
N THR A 40 22.83 -6.74 9.43
CA THR A 40 21.89 -5.63 9.20
C THR A 40 22.32 -4.85 7.97
N THR A 41 21.36 -4.49 7.12
CA THR A 41 21.60 -3.75 5.88
C THR A 41 20.64 -2.58 5.77
N LEU A 42 21.16 -1.43 5.32
CA LEU A 42 20.35 -0.25 4.99
C LEU A 42 19.56 -0.49 3.69
N VAL A 43 18.24 -0.28 3.75
CA VAL A 43 17.31 -0.46 2.63
C VAL A 43 17.02 0.87 1.94
N SER A 44 16.82 1.94 2.72
CA SER A 44 16.58 3.32 2.24
C SER A 44 17.88 3.99 1.77
N VAL A 45 18.61 3.31 0.88
CA VAL A 45 19.87 3.78 0.33
C VAL A 45 19.65 4.70 -0.87
N ASN A 46 20.46 5.76 -0.97
CA ASN A 46 20.45 6.66 -2.11
C ASN A 46 20.76 5.91 -3.43
N SER A 47 20.42 6.54 -4.55
CA SER A 47 20.57 5.95 -5.90
C SER A 47 22.01 5.57 -6.27
N SER A 48 23.03 6.16 -5.64
CA SER A 48 24.44 5.76 -5.83
C SER A 48 24.88 4.58 -4.97
N GLY A 49 24.06 4.13 -4.02
CA GLY A 49 24.40 3.05 -3.09
C GLY A 49 25.40 3.42 -2.00
N THR A 50 25.78 4.70 -1.88
CA THR A 50 26.88 5.16 -1.02
C THR A 50 26.45 5.56 0.39
N GLY A 51 25.16 5.82 0.60
CA GLY A 51 24.64 6.40 1.85
C GLY A 51 23.11 6.27 1.95
N SER A 52 22.53 6.67 3.07
CA SER A 52 21.07 6.79 3.22
C SER A 52 20.47 7.86 2.30
N GLY A 53 19.16 7.77 2.11
CA GLY A 53 18.38 8.84 1.54
C GLY A 53 18.57 10.14 2.31
N ASP A 54 18.42 11.28 1.64
CA ASP A 54 18.65 12.60 2.23
C ASP A 54 17.57 13.04 3.23
N ARG A 55 16.48 12.28 3.37
CA ARG A 55 15.36 12.51 4.29
C ARG A 55 14.80 11.20 4.85
N LEU A 56 13.79 11.31 5.71
CA LEU A 56 13.22 10.18 6.44
C LEU A 56 12.55 9.13 5.55
N SER A 57 12.72 7.88 5.95
CA SER A 57 12.06 6.69 5.41
C SER A 57 11.33 5.93 6.53
N THR A 58 10.13 5.44 6.26
CA THR A 58 9.19 4.88 7.26
C THR A 58 8.33 3.77 6.68
N SER A 59 7.49 3.16 7.53
CA SER A 59 6.48 2.16 7.16
C SER A 59 7.01 1.01 6.29
N PRO A 60 8.09 0.32 6.70
CA PRO A 60 8.61 -0.77 5.90
C PRO A 60 7.66 -1.96 5.90
N ALA A 61 7.48 -2.58 4.74
CA ALA A 61 6.84 -3.88 4.53
C ALA A 61 7.78 -4.82 3.75
N ILE A 62 7.64 -6.13 3.95
CA ILE A 62 8.50 -7.15 3.33
C ILE A 62 7.62 -8.20 2.66
N SER A 63 8.03 -8.65 1.47
CA SER A 63 7.36 -9.77 0.79
C SER A 63 7.56 -11.07 1.55
N GLY A 64 6.63 -12.00 1.39
CA GLY A 64 6.68 -13.32 2.01
C GLY A 64 7.98 -14.08 1.72
N ASN A 65 8.50 -13.97 0.49
CA ASN A 65 9.79 -14.53 0.10
C ASN A 65 11.03 -13.78 0.65
N GLY A 66 10.86 -12.69 1.40
CA GLY A 66 11.93 -11.91 2.02
C GLY A 66 12.80 -11.08 1.07
N ARG A 67 12.54 -11.11 -0.25
CA ARG A 67 13.39 -10.45 -1.26
C ARG A 67 13.09 -8.96 -1.44
N TYR A 68 11.83 -8.57 -1.33
CA TYR A 68 11.39 -7.21 -1.65
C TYR A 68 10.98 -6.49 -0.38
N ILE A 69 11.51 -5.27 -0.19
CA ILE A 69 11.11 -4.40 0.92
C ILE A 69 10.53 -3.12 0.35
N THR A 70 9.29 -2.83 0.68
CA THR A 70 8.65 -1.56 0.34
C THR A 70 8.68 -0.62 1.52
N PHE A 71 8.72 0.68 1.25
CA PHE A 71 8.73 1.71 2.29
C PHE A 71 8.24 3.05 1.75
N SER A 72 7.78 3.91 2.65
CA SER A 72 7.50 5.32 2.35
C SER A 72 8.76 6.16 2.60
N SER A 73 9.10 7.10 1.73
CA SER A 73 10.24 7.99 1.95
C SER A 73 9.97 9.40 1.45
N ALA A 74 10.42 10.40 2.21
CA ALA A 74 10.45 11.79 1.78
C ALA A 74 11.77 12.15 1.07
N ALA A 75 12.70 11.20 0.90
CA ALA A 75 14.02 11.43 0.32
C ALA A 75 13.95 11.52 -1.21
N SER A 76 14.50 12.59 -1.78
CA SER A 76 14.44 12.85 -3.23
C SER A 76 15.58 12.20 -4.01
N ASN A 77 16.54 11.58 -3.32
CA ASN A 77 17.76 11.04 -3.91
C ASN A 77 17.82 9.50 -3.96
N LEU A 78 16.72 8.81 -3.60
CA LEU A 78 16.63 7.34 -3.69
C LEU A 78 16.58 6.84 -5.14
N VAL A 79 15.97 7.65 -6.02
CA VAL A 79 15.90 7.44 -7.47
C VAL A 79 16.03 8.80 -8.17
N ALA A 80 16.48 8.83 -9.43
CA ALA A 80 16.76 10.08 -10.13
C ALA A 80 15.50 10.88 -10.54
N ASN A 81 14.35 10.21 -10.64
CA ASN A 81 13.12 10.76 -11.19
C ASN A 81 12.04 11.06 -10.12
N ASP A 82 12.41 11.04 -8.84
CA ASP A 82 11.54 11.54 -7.79
C ASP A 82 11.67 13.06 -7.66
N THR A 83 10.58 13.79 -7.95
CA THR A 83 10.64 15.24 -8.25
C THR A 83 9.57 16.08 -7.55
N ASN A 84 8.66 15.44 -6.81
CA ASN A 84 7.49 16.12 -6.23
C ASN A 84 7.74 16.74 -4.84
N ASN A 85 8.92 16.49 -4.24
CA ASN A 85 9.32 16.94 -2.90
C ASN A 85 8.36 16.54 -1.77
N THR A 86 7.72 15.37 -1.87
CA THR A 86 6.85 14.82 -0.83
C THR A 86 7.19 13.35 -0.56
N SER A 87 6.41 12.68 0.29
CA SER A 87 6.62 11.27 0.58
C SER A 87 6.13 10.41 -0.58
N ASP A 88 6.97 9.47 -1.02
CA ASP A 88 6.68 8.51 -2.09
C ASP A 88 6.88 7.08 -1.62
N VAL A 89 6.36 6.12 -2.39
CA VAL A 89 6.50 4.70 -2.12
C VAL A 89 7.60 4.11 -2.99
N PHE A 90 8.50 3.37 -2.36
CA PHE A 90 9.62 2.72 -3.00
C PHE A 90 9.60 1.23 -2.70
N VAL A 91 10.21 0.44 -3.59
CA VAL A 91 10.56 -0.96 -3.37
C VAL A 91 12.05 -1.17 -3.58
N ARG A 92 12.70 -1.85 -2.65
CA ARG A 92 14.08 -2.31 -2.75
C ARG A 92 14.08 -3.82 -3.01
N ASP A 93 14.72 -4.23 -4.09
CA ASP A 93 15.05 -5.63 -4.34
C ASP A 93 16.40 -5.95 -3.68
N LEU A 94 16.39 -6.80 -2.66
CA LEU A 94 17.59 -7.16 -1.88
C LEU A 94 18.57 -8.02 -2.67
N VAL A 95 18.13 -8.71 -3.73
CA VAL A 95 19.01 -9.54 -4.57
C VAL A 95 19.77 -8.68 -5.56
N THR A 96 19.08 -7.78 -6.26
CA THR A 96 19.72 -6.92 -7.28
C THR A 96 20.30 -5.65 -6.69
N GLY A 97 19.92 -5.27 -5.48
CA GLY A 97 20.34 -4.02 -4.86
C GLY A 97 19.78 -2.80 -5.59
N THR A 98 18.58 -2.91 -6.18
CA THR A 98 17.94 -1.83 -6.94
C THR A 98 16.75 -1.27 -6.16
N THR A 99 16.58 0.05 -6.23
CA THR A 99 15.42 0.76 -5.68
C THR A 99 14.55 1.23 -6.84
N THR A 100 13.24 0.97 -6.77
CA THR A 100 12.26 1.37 -7.78
C THR A 100 11.17 2.22 -7.14
N LEU A 101 10.75 3.27 -7.85
CA LEU A 101 9.61 4.11 -7.47
C LEU A 101 8.29 3.41 -7.81
N VAL A 102 7.47 3.18 -6.79
CA VAL A 102 6.17 2.50 -6.88
C VAL A 102 5.06 3.50 -7.20
N SER A 103 5.05 4.65 -6.54
CA SER A 103 4.09 5.75 -6.75
C SER A 103 4.44 6.59 -7.98
N ALA A 104 4.76 5.92 -9.10
CA ALA A 104 5.07 6.58 -10.36
C ALA A 104 3.81 7.10 -11.05
N ASN A 105 3.92 8.28 -11.68
CA ASN A 105 2.86 8.83 -12.52
C ASN A 105 2.55 7.93 -13.73
N THR A 106 1.43 8.20 -14.39
CA THR A 106 0.90 7.38 -15.50
C THR A 106 1.89 7.27 -16.68
N SER A 107 2.75 8.27 -16.92
CA SER A 107 3.78 8.22 -17.96
C SER A 107 5.03 7.43 -17.56
N GLY A 108 5.16 7.03 -16.29
CA GLY A 108 6.32 6.31 -15.77
C GLY A 108 7.59 7.16 -15.72
N THR A 109 7.49 8.48 -15.90
CA THR A 109 8.65 9.39 -16.02
C THR A 109 9.09 9.97 -14.68
N GLY A 110 8.31 9.81 -13.62
CA GLY A 110 8.63 10.29 -12.28
C GLY A 110 7.57 9.96 -11.24
N SER A 111 7.66 10.55 -10.05
CA SER A 111 6.65 10.40 -8.99
C SER A 111 5.30 10.97 -9.38
N GLY A 112 4.28 10.55 -8.64
CA GLY A 112 2.98 11.22 -8.62
C GLY A 112 3.12 12.67 -8.18
N ASP A 113 2.14 13.51 -8.48
CA ASP A 113 2.18 14.94 -8.16
C ASP A 113 1.94 15.26 -6.68
N ARG A 114 1.60 14.26 -5.84
CA ARG A 114 1.40 14.39 -4.39
C ARG A 114 1.89 13.17 -3.61
N GLY A 115 1.73 13.27 -2.29
CA GLY A 115 2.22 12.29 -1.32
C GLY A 115 1.49 10.95 -1.40
N SER A 116 2.28 9.90 -1.26
CA SER A 116 1.87 8.50 -1.22
C SER A 116 2.40 7.83 0.05
N SER A 117 1.76 6.74 0.47
CA SER A 117 2.17 5.96 1.64
C SER A 117 1.88 4.49 1.45
N VAL A 118 2.89 3.65 1.72
CA VAL A 118 2.77 2.20 1.54
C VAL A 118 1.99 1.54 2.67
N PHE A 119 1.32 0.45 2.35
CA PHE A 119 0.66 -0.44 3.31
C PHE A 119 1.28 -1.84 3.28
N GLU A 120 1.24 -2.52 2.14
CA GLU A 120 1.60 -3.95 2.06
C GLU A 120 2.13 -4.33 0.68
N ILE A 121 2.79 -5.49 0.59
CA ILE A 121 3.29 -6.11 -0.63
C ILE A 121 2.89 -7.60 -0.65
N SER A 122 2.56 -8.15 -1.82
CA SER A 122 2.24 -9.57 -1.98
C SER A 122 3.42 -10.50 -1.65
N ASP A 123 3.15 -11.78 -1.38
CA ASP A 123 4.14 -12.76 -0.93
C ASP A 123 5.28 -12.95 -1.95
N ASP A 124 4.93 -12.91 -3.23
CA ASP A 124 5.87 -12.98 -4.35
C ASP A 124 6.63 -11.68 -4.60
N GLY A 125 6.19 -10.58 -4.00
CA GLY A 125 6.75 -9.25 -4.18
C GLY A 125 6.29 -8.52 -5.43
N ARG A 126 5.25 -8.98 -6.14
CA ARG A 126 4.81 -8.38 -7.40
C ARG A 126 3.87 -7.19 -7.21
N TYR A 127 2.98 -7.23 -6.24
CA TYR A 127 1.91 -6.26 -6.08
C TYR A 127 2.11 -5.43 -4.82
N VAL A 128 2.15 -4.11 -4.95
CA VAL A 128 2.31 -3.18 -3.82
C VAL A 128 1.03 -2.40 -3.62
N LEU A 129 0.43 -2.53 -2.43
CA LEU A 129 -0.74 -1.78 -1.99
C LEU A 129 -0.30 -0.50 -1.28
N PHE A 130 -0.83 0.63 -1.72
CA PHE A 130 -0.50 1.93 -1.17
C PHE A 130 -1.69 2.90 -1.27
N SER A 131 -1.65 3.96 -0.48
CA SER A 131 -2.57 5.09 -0.61
C SER A 131 -1.89 6.28 -1.25
N SER A 132 -2.63 7.11 -1.97
CA SER A 132 -2.10 8.36 -2.52
C SER A 132 -3.15 9.45 -2.58
N THR A 133 -2.67 10.71 -2.57
CA THR A 133 -3.45 11.90 -2.91
C THR A 133 -3.06 12.46 -4.29
N ALA A 134 -2.25 11.73 -5.05
CA ALA A 134 -1.75 12.16 -6.35
C ALA A 134 -2.79 11.92 -7.44
N SER A 135 -3.07 12.95 -8.23
CA SER A 135 -4.12 12.95 -9.25
C SER A 135 -3.69 12.36 -10.60
N ASN A 136 -2.41 11.98 -10.72
CA ASN A 136 -1.78 11.60 -11.97
C ASN A 136 -1.19 10.17 -11.98
N LEU A 137 -1.55 9.33 -11.00
CA LEU A 137 -1.10 7.94 -10.95
C LEU A 137 -1.84 7.03 -11.94
N VAL A 138 -3.11 7.35 -12.22
CA VAL A 138 -3.97 6.68 -13.21
C VAL A 138 -4.94 7.70 -13.81
N SER A 139 -5.40 7.47 -15.04
CA SER A 139 -6.29 8.42 -15.74
C SER A 139 -7.75 8.39 -15.27
N ASN A 140 -8.16 7.33 -14.59
CA ASN A 140 -9.51 7.15 -14.05
C ASN A 140 -9.61 7.53 -12.58
N ASP A 141 -8.62 8.24 -12.02
CA ASP A 141 -8.77 8.91 -10.75
C ASP A 141 -9.40 10.29 -11.00
N THR A 142 -10.66 10.44 -10.59
CA THR A 142 -11.52 11.57 -11.00
C THR A 142 -11.75 12.58 -9.89
N ASN A 143 -11.37 12.26 -8.65
CA ASN A 143 -11.66 13.07 -7.46
C ASN A 143 -10.50 14.03 -7.09
N GLY A 144 -9.46 14.10 -7.92
CA GLY A 144 -8.36 15.05 -7.80
C GLY A 144 -7.36 14.67 -6.71
N ASN A 145 -7.29 15.48 -5.66
CA ASN A 145 -6.29 15.31 -4.58
C ASN A 145 -6.86 14.56 -3.37
N ALA A 146 -7.96 13.83 -3.58
CA ALA A 146 -8.55 13.04 -2.51
C ALA A 146 -7.72 11.78 -2.29
N LEU A 147 -7.88 11.16 -1.12
CA LEU A 147 -7.07 10.01 -0.74
C LEU A 147 -7.69 8.72 -1.27
N ASP A 148 -6.93 7.94 -2.03
CA ASP A 148 -7.40 6.72 -2.67
C ASP A 148 -6.46 5.54 -2.49
N TRP A 149 -7.00 4.34 -2.70
CA TRP A 149 -6.28 3.08 -2.63
C TRP A 149 -5.79 2.66 -4.01
N PHE A 150 -4.51 2.30 -4.11
CA PHE A 150 -3.88 1.89 -5.34
C PHE A 150 -3.10 0.59 -5.17
N VAL A 151 -3.03 -0.20 -6.24
CA VAL A 151 -2.07 -1.30 -6.36
C VAL A 151 -1.17 -1.08 -7.56
N ARG A 152 0.13 -1.19 -7.34
CA ARG A 152 1.15 -1.22 -8.41
C ARG A 152 1.53 -2.67 -8.70
N ASP A 153 1.42 -3.07 -9.96
CA ASP A 153 2.04 -4.29 -10.48
C ASP A 153 3.48 -3.96 -10.89
N LEU A 154 4.46 -4.47 -10.15
CA LEU A 154 5.88 -4.23 -10.37
C LEU A 154 6.44 -4.96 -11.60
N GLN A 155 5.76 -6.02 -12.05
CA GLN A 155 6.16 -6.75 -13.25
C GLN A 155 5.70 -6.01 -14.52
N LEU A 156 4.49 -5.46 -14.50
CA LEU A 156 3.91 -4.75 -15.64
C LEU A 156 4.20 -3.25 -15.63
N GLY A 157 4.56 -2.68 -14.48
CA GLY A 157 4.74 -1.23 -14.33
C GLY A 157 3.42 -0.47 -14.42
N THR A 158 2.31 -1.09 -14.03
CA THR A 158 0.97 -0.51 -14.12
C THR A 158 0.36 -0.28 -12.75
N THR A 159 -0.35 0.84 -12.57
CA THR A 159 -1.09 1.18 -11.35
C THR A 159 -2.58 0.96 -11.57
N THR A 160 -3.28 0.42 -10.58
CA THR A 160 -4.74 0.22 -10.56
C THR A 160 -5.35 1.00 -9.40
N LEU A 161 -6.39 1.79 -9.67
CA LEU A 161 -7.27 2.36 -8.64
C LEU A 161 -8.14 1.25 -8.03
N VAL A 162 -7.93 0.96 -6.75
CA VAL A 162 -8.65 -0.07 -6.00
C VAL A 162 -10.01 0.44 -5.56
N SER A 163 -10.07 1.69 -5.09
CA SER A 163 -11.29 2.38 -4.66
C SER A 163 -12.11 2.96 -5.82
N ILE A 164 -12.18 2.21 -6.91
CA ILE A 164 -12.94 2.58 -8.10
C ILE A 164 -14.43 2.31 -7.88
N ASN A 165 -15.28 3.20 -8.41
CA ASN A 165 -16.73 3.06 -8.36
C ASN A 165 -17.20 1.76 -9.06
N HIS A 166 -18.41 1.30 -8.75
CA HIS A 166 -18.97 0.08 -9.31
C HIS A 166 -19.10 0.10 -10.84
N ALA A 167 -19.22 1.28 -11.45
CA ALA A 167 -19.28 1.46 -12.90
C ALA A 167 -17.90 1.33 -13.58
N ASN A 168 -16.82 1.23 -12.80
CA ASN A 168 -15.43 1.23 -13.26
C ASN A 168 -15.07 2.48 -14.11
N THR A 169 -15.69 3.62 -13.83
CA THR A 169 -15.48 4.87 -14.60
C THR A 169 -14.63 5.91 -13.88
N GLY A 170 -14.48 5.80 -12.56
CA GLY A 170 -13.83 6.83 -11.75
C GLY A 170 -13.67 6.41 -10.29
N SER A 171 -13.08 7.30 -9.49
CA SER A 171 -13.00 7.14 -8.03
C SER A 171 -14.40 7.05 -7.45
N GLY A 172 -14.57 6.26 -6.39
CA GLY A 172 -15.84 6.15 -5.70
C GLY A 172 -16.41 7.52 -5.35
N ASN A 173 -17.68 7.75 -5.68
CA ASN A 173 -18.53 8.93 -5.49
C ASN A 173 -17.82 10.27 -5.74
N ASN A 174 -16.77 10.25 -6.56
CA ASN A 174 -15.84 11.35 -6.76
C ASN A 174 -15.31 11.98 -5.45
N SER A 175 -15.15 11.19 -4.38
CA SER A 175 -14.61 11.63 -3.09
C SER A 175 -13.47 10.73 -2.64
N GLY A 176 -12.72 11.18 -1.64
CA GLY A 176 -11.66 10.38 -1.04
C GLY A 176 -12.25 9.17 -0.33
N SER A 177 -11.52 8.06 -0.38
CA SER A 177 -11.99 6.76 0.08
C SER A 177 -12.01 6.61 1.59
N PHE A 178 -11.18 7.38 2.31
CA PHE A 178 -11.06 7.31 3.77
C PHE A 178 -10.63 8.64 4.40
N ARG A 179 -10.98 8.87 5.67
CA ARG A 179 -10.81 10.20 6.31
C ARG A 179 -9.55 10.36 7.16
N ARG A 180 -8.86 9.27 7.52
CA ARG A 180 -7.65 9.31 8.38
C ARG A 180 -6.70 8.15 8.11
N ALA A 181 -5.41 8.39 8.36
CA ALA A 181 -4.43 7.34 8.62
C ALA A 181 -4.94 6.46 9.78
N GLY A 182 -5.31 5.22 9.48
CA GLY A 182 -5.93 4.29 10.43
C GLY A 182 -6.96 3.35 9.81
N GLU A 183 -7.54 3.73 8.67
CA GLU A 183 -8.30 2.78 7.85
C GLU A 183 -7.31 1.81 7.20
N SER A 184 -7.53 0.51 7.42
CA SER A 184 -6.61 -0.55 6.99
C SER A 184 -7.03 -1.09 5.64
N ALA A 185 -6.05 -1.25 4.77
CA ALA A 185 -6.17 -2.04 3.56
C ALA A 185 -5.13 -3.16 3.60
N VAL A 186 -5.49 -4.34 3.11
CA VAL A 186 -4.61 -5.51 3.03
C VAL A 186 -4.74 -6.15 1.66
N ILE A 187 -3.63 -6.71 1.17
CA ILE A 187 -3.59 -7.46 -0.09
C ILE A 187 -3.36 -8.94 0.22
N SER A 188 -4.11 -9.82 -0.43
CA SER A 188 -3.89 -11.27 -0.32
C SER A 188 -2.49 -11.63 -0.81
N GLY A 189 -1.88 -12.67 -0.24
CA GLY A 189 -0.51 -13.08 -0.57
C GLY A 189 -0.23 -13.36 -2.06
N ASN A 190 -1.23 -13.82 -2.82
CA ASN A 190 -1.12 -14.00 -4.28
C ASN A 190 -1.37 -12.71 -5.09
N GLY A 191 -1.60 -11.58 -4.43
CA GLY A 191 -1.85 -10.28 -5.04
C GLY A 191 -3.22 -10.09 -5.70
N ARG A 192 -4.17 -11.03 -5.58
CA ARG A 192 -5.46 -10.94 -6.31
C ARG A 192 -6.50 -10.08 -5.62
N TYR A 193 -6.64 -10.19 -4.29
CA TYR A 193 -7.71 -9.56 -3.53
C TYR A 193 -7.17 -8.44 -2.66
N VAL A 194 -7.83 -7.28 -2.67
CA VAL A 194 -7.56 -6.19 -1.73
C VAL A 194 -8.78 -5.98 -0.86
N ALA A 195 -8.65 -6.13 0.45
CA ALA A 195 -9.69 -5.77 1.40
C ALA A 195 -9.39 -4.40 1.98
N PHE A 196 -10.35 -3.48 2.02
CA PHE A 196 -10.14 -2.10 2.46
C PHE A 196 -11.41 -1.48 3.08
N GLY A 197 -11.21 -0.57 4.02
CA GLY A 197 -12.27 0.28 4.54
C GLY A 197 -12.56 1.45 3.60
N SER A 198 -13.84 1.80 3.44
CA SER A 198 -14.24 3.05 2.79
C SER A 198 -15.61 3.54 3.24
N PHE A 199 -15.82 4.86 3.29
CA PHE A 199 -17.14 5.47 3.51
C PHE A 199 -17.89 5.78 2.21
N VAL A 200 -17.31 5.42 1.07
CA VAL A 200 -17.81 5.78 -0.24
C VAL A 200 -18.96 4.88 -0.67
N SER A 201 -20.10 5.51 -0.90
CA SER A 201 -21.40 4.87 -1.09
C SER A 201 -21.72 4.47 -2.54
N ASP A 202 -20.71 4.18 -3.36
CA ASP A 202 -20.92 3.71 -4.74
C ASP A 202 -19.84 2.73 -5.25
N LEU A 203 -18.99 2.22 -4.35
CA LEU A 203 -18.02 1.17 -4.69
C LEU A 203 -18.72 -0.14 -5.07
N VAL A 204 -19.93 -0.35 -4.54
CA VAL A 204 -20.84 -1.45 -4.89
C VAL A 204 -22.25 -0.83 -5.01
N ALA A 205 -23.01 -1.23 -6.03
CA ALA A 205 -24.35 -0.67 -6.29
C ALA A 205 -25.33 -0.76 -5.10
N THR A 206 -25.10 -1.68 -4.17
CA THR A 206 -25.98 -1.93 -3.02
C THR A 206 -25.57 -1.19 -1.76
N ASP A 207 -24.36 -0.62 -1.71
CA ASP A 207 -23.98 0.23 -0.57
C ASP A 207 -24.31 1.68 -0.91
N THR A 208 -25.25 2.27 -0.16
CA THR A 208 -25.68 3.66 -0.35
C THR A 208 -25.64 4.45 0.96
N ASN A 209 -24.99 3.93 2.00
CA ASN A 209 -25.23 4.37 3.37
C ASN A 209 -24.25 5.45 3.87
N GLY A 210 -23.09 5.60 3.21
CA GLY A 210 -22.11 6.64 3.50
C GLY A 210 -21.32 6.46 4.81
N ASN A 211 -21.47 5.32 5.48
CA ASN A 211 -20.65 4.91 6.63
C ASN A 211 -19.47 4.08 6.14
N VAL A 212 -18.46 3.96 7.00
CA VAL A 212 -17.29 3.11 6.71
C VAL A 212 -17.71 1.65 6.68
N ASP A 213 -17.40 1.02 5.56
CA ASP A 213 -17.72 -0.36 5.22
C ASP A 213 -16.47 -1.08 4.71
N VAL A 214 -16.41 -2.42 4.82
CA VAL A 214 -15.28 -3.24 4.35
C VAL A 214 -15.58 -3.84 2.98
N PHE A 215 -14.79 -3.44 2.01
CA PHE A 215 -14.88 -3.87 0.63
C PHE A 215 -13.75 -4.84 0.28
N VAL A 216 -14.00 -5.71 -0.68
CA VAL A 216 -13.00 -6.59 -1.30
C VAL A 216 -13.01 -6.37 -2.81
N ARG A 217 -11.89 -5.90 -3.35
CA ARG A 217 -11.64 -5.77 -4.79
C ARG A 217 -10.94 -7.03 -5.28
N ASP A 218 -11.48 -7.66 -6.32
CA ASP A 218 -10.79 -8.67 -7.12
C ASP A 218 -10.08 -7.98 -8.29
N LEU A 219 -8.75 -7.92 -8.26
CA LEU A 219 -7.94 -7.24 -9.27
C LEU A 219 -7.94 -7.96 -10.62
N VAL A 220 -8.21 -9.27 -10.64
CA VAL A 220 -8.31 -10.05 -11.88
C VAL A 220 -9.68 -9.88 -12.52
N ALA A 221 -10.75 -9.93 -11.72
CA ALA A 221 -12.11 -9.77 -12.23
C ALA A 221 -12.52 -8.30 -12.47
N GLY A 222 -11.83 -7.35 -11.84
CA GLY A 222 -12.19 -5.93 -11.92
C GLY A 222 -13.51 -5.60 -11.22
N THR A 223 -13.83 -6.33 -10.14
CA THR A 223 -15.10 -6.20 -9.40
C THR A 223 -14.87 -5.96 -7.92
N THR A 224 -15.74 -5.15 -7.31
CA THR A 224 -15.74 -4.87 -5.86
C THR A 224 -16.96 -5.53 -5.22
N THR A 225 -16.78 -6.11 -4.05
CA THR A 225 -17.85 -6.67 -3.20
C THR A 225 -17.76 -6.08 -1.80
N TYR A 226 -18.87 -6.04 -1.05
CA TYR A 226 -18.89 -5.60 0.34
C TYR A 226 -19.29 -6.77 1.25
N GLN A 227 -18.65 -6.89 2.42
CA GLN A 227 -19.00 -7.87 3.44
C GLN A 227 -19.88 -7.20 4.51
N ARG A 228 -21.21 -7.36 4.42
CA ARG A 228 -22.13 -6.93 5.48
C ARG A 228 -21.82 -7.72 6.75
N GLN A 229 -21.58 -7.04 7.88
CA GLN A 229 -21.78 -7.70 9.18
C GLN A 229 -23.23 -8.19 9.20
N ARG A 230 -23.44 -9.51 9.12
CA ARG A 230 -24.77 -10.07 9.42
C ARG A 230 -25.08 -9.67 10.86
N ASN A 231 -25.97 -8.71 11.03
CA ASN A 231 -26.49 -8.37 12.34
C ASN A 231 -27.00 -9.66 13.00
N TRP A 232 -26.45 -10.00 14.16
CA TRP A 232 -26.83 -11.16 14.97
C TRP A 232 -28.34 -11.20 15.31
N TYR A 233 -29.06 -10.11 15.08
CA TYR A 233 -30.48 -9.94 15.37
C TYR A 233 -31.43 -10.63 14.37
N GLU A 234 -31.00 -10.90 13.14
CA GLU A 234 -31.89 -11.51 12.11
C GLU A 234 -32.00 -13.04 12.24
N GLN A 235 -31.24 -13.69 13.13
CA GLN A 235 -31.27 -15.16 13.32
C GLN A 235 -32.27 -15.64 14.40
N TRP A 236 -32.91 -14.73 15.13
CA TRP A 236 -33.90 -15.07 16.17
C TRP A 236 -35.25 -14.39 15.90
N GLN A 237 -35.88 -14.72 14.78
CA GLN A 237 -37.35 -14.71 14.77
C GLN A 237 -37.81 -16.06 15.37
N PRO A 238 -38.44 -16.10 16.56
CA PRO A 238 -39.10 -17.32 16.99
C PRO A 238 -40.20 -17.61 15.97
N ARG A 239 -40.06 -18.73 15.25
CA ARG A 239 -41.18 -19.33 14.53
C ARG A 239 -42.26 -19.64 15.57
N LEU A 240 -43.27 -18.79 15.68
CA LEU A 240 -44.51 -19.11 16.38
C LEU A 240 -45.22 -20.21 15.59
N LEU A 241 -44.83 -21.46 15.83
CA LEU A 241 -45.67 -22.62 15.63
C LEU A 241 -46.74 -22.56 16.73
N HIS A 242 -47.91 -22.03 16.39
CA HIS A 242 -49.12 -22.38 17.12
C HIS A 242 -49.90 -23.42 16.31
N CYS A 243 -49.90 -24.63 16.83
CA CYS A 243 -50.69 -25.76 16.39
C CYS A 243 -51.58 -26.18 17.59
N TRP A 244 -52.89 -26.19 17.34
CA TRP A 244 -54.01 -26.88 18.01
C TRP A 244 -54.47 -26.43 19.41
N HIS A 245 -55.72 -25.96 19.51
CA HIS A 245 -56.89 -26.82 19.73
C HIS A 245 -58.19 -26.16 19.24
#